data_AF-A0A4Q3WUJ6-F1
#
_entry.id   AF-A0A4Q3WUJ6-F1
#
_cell.length_a   1.000
_cell.length_b   1.000
_cell.length_c   1.000
_cell.angle_alpha   90.00
_cell.angle_beta   90.00
_cell.angle_gamma   90.00
#
_symmetry.space_group_name_H-M   'P 1'
#
loop_
_entity.id
_entity.type
_entity.pdbx_description
1 polymer ?
#
loop_
_entity_poly.entity_id
_entity_poly.type
_entity_poly.pdbx_seq_one_letter_code
_entity_poly.pdbx_strand_id
1 'polypeptide(L)'
;MQKTINRSGGRNMAHRIITEATPRDKTFHCCQLGQLMVEARRKQGIDREELAKRLNLCTQYLEAIENGESQPSTDMCGQIARKLRLNPDHVMLAAGHAPVDVLLILRAYPHLCETLRRLKLNYSGFN
;
A
#
# COMPACT_ATOMS: atom_id res chain seq x y z
N MET A 1 -16.37 -62.26 -22.32
CA MET A 1 -16.94 -62.15 -20.95
C MET A 1 -16.18 -61.05 -20.21
N GLN A 2 -16.92 -60.23 -19.44
CA GLN A 2 -16.53 -59.10 -18.56
C GLN A 2 -15.11 -59.18 -17.95
N LYS A 3 -14.39 -58.11 -17.59
CA LYS A 3 -14.65 -56.77 -16.99
C LYS A 3 -13.26 -56.06 -17.04
N THR A 4 -13.06 -54.74 -17.02
CA THR A 4 -13.34 -53.79 -15.93
C THR A 4 -13.13 -52.36 -16.44
N ILE A 5 -14.02 -51.47 -16.03
CA ILE A 5 -13.84 -50.02 -16.06
C ILE A 5 -12.94 -49.66 -14.88
N ASN A 6 -11.89 -48.86 -15.08
CA ASN A 6 -11.22 -48.19 -13.96
C ASN A 6 -11.00 -46.70 -14.25
N ARG A 7 -11.52 -45.89 -13.33
CA ARG A 7 -11.34 -44.44 -13.24
C ARG A 7 -10.09 -44.19 -12.39
N SER A 8 -9.18 -43.33 -12.85
CA SER A 8 -8.29 -42.61 -11.93
C SER A 8 -7.95 -41.24 -12.52
N GLY A 9 -7.91 -40.27 -11.61
CA GLY A 9 -7.89 -38.86 -11.92
C GLY A 9 -6.58 -38.40 -12.51
N GLY A 10 -6.67 -37.26 -13.18
CA GLY A 10 -5.53 -36.52 -13.68
C GLY A 10 -6.03 -35.19 -14.21
N ARG A 11 -6.36 -34.26 -13.30
CA ARG A 11 -6.48 -32.85 -13.67
C ARG A 11 -5.09 -32.44 -14.17
N ASN A 12 -4.95 -32.37 -15.49
CA ASN A 12 -3.69 -32.09 -16.16
C ASN A 12 -3.06 -30.82 -15.57
N MET A 13 -1.90 -31.02 -14.96
CA MET A 13 -0.92 -29.99 -14.65
C MET A 13 -0.50 -29.34 -15.96
N ALA A 14 -1.08 -28.18 -16.28
CA ALA A 14 -0.46 -27.30 -17.25
C ALA A 14 0.76 -26.66 -16.58
N HIS A 15 1.91 -27.28 -16.83
CA HIS A 15 3.23 -26.70 -16.70
C HIS A 15 3.23 -25.27 -17.28
N ARG A 16 3.20 -24.25 -16.42
CA ARG A 16 3.83 -22.96 -16.73
C ARG A 16 5.13 -22.91 -15.96
N ILE A 17 6.15 -23.39 -16.66
CA ILE A 17 7.55 -22.99 -16.65
C ILE A 17 7.82 -21.92 -15.57
N ILE A 18 8.38 -22.38 -14.46
CA ILE A 18 9.06 -21.54 -13.48
C ILE A 18 10.43 -21.24 -14.11
N THR A 19 10.45 -20.37 -15.12
CA THR A 19 11.69 -19.72 -15.52
C THR A 19 12.04 -18.77 -14.40
N GLU A 20 13.02 -19.21 -13.59
CA GLU A 20 13.98 -18.38 -12.88
C GLU A 20 13.37 -17.12 -12.26
N ALA A 21 12.99 -17.24 -10.99
CA ALA A 21 12.73 -16.10 -10.13
C ALA A 21 14.00 -15.25 -10.09
N THR A 22 14.09 -14.31 -11.03
CA THR A 22 14.91 -13.12 -10.90
C THR A 22 14.72 -12.60 -9.47
N PRO A 23 15.79 -12.21 -8.75
CA PRO A 23 15.62 -11.53 -7.50
C PRO A 23 14.73 -10.33 -7.82
N ARG A 24 13.45 -10.36 -7.42
CA ARG A 24 12.55 -9.21 -7.58
C ARG A 24 13.30 -8.08 -6.93
N ASP A 25 13.75 -7.11 -7.72
CA ASP A 25 14.40 -5.90 -7.25
C ASP A 25 13.50 -5.31 -6.15
N LYS A 26 13.88 -5.54 -4.88
CA LYS A 26 13.16 -5.10 -3.68
C LYS A 26 13.49 -3.63 -3.41
N THR A 27 13.50 -2.80 -4.43
CA THR A 27 13.82 -1.39 -4.30
C THR A 27 12.53 -0.59 -4.42
N PHE A 28 12.11 -0.07 -3.24
CA PHE A 28 10.96 0.79 -2.93
C PHE A 28 9.60 0.07 -2.76
N HIS A 29 8.85 0.17 -1.64
CA HIS A 29 8.73 1.23 -0.65
C HIS A 29 8.43 0.68 0.77
N CYS A 30 9.21 1.11 1.77
CA CYS A 30 8.68 1.25 3.13
C CYS A 30 7.60 2.34 3.08
N CYS A 31 6.36 2.02 2.69
CA CYS A 31 5.29 3.00 2.80
C CYS A 31 4.94 3.11 4.29
N GLN A 32 5.19 4.29 4.86
CA GLN A 32 4.71 4.61 6.21
C GLN A 32 3.17 4.46 6.30
N LEU A 33 2.48 4.47 5.15
CA LEU A 33 1.04 4.28 5.07
C LEU A 33 0.59 2.97 5.71
N GLY A 34 1.26 1.85 5.44
CA GLY A 34 0.82 0.55 5.97
C GLY A 34 0.82 0.51 7.50
N GLN A 35 1.89 1.02 8.11
CA GLN A 35 2.00 1.18 9.57
C GLN A 35 0.93 2.14 10.11
N LEU A 36 0.77 3.30 9.46
CA LEU A 36 -0.26 4.29 9.83
C LEU A 36 -1.67 3.69 9.80
N MET A 37 -1.98 2.87 8.79
CA MET A 37 -3.26 2.18 8.68
C MET A 37 -3.45 1.14 9.78
N VAL A 38 -2.44 0.31 10.06
CA VAL A 38 -2.48 -0.68 11.14
C VAL A 38 -2.74 -0.01 12.49
N GLU A 39 -2.02 1.07 12.79
CA GLU A 39 -2.20 1.81 14.04
C GLU A 39 -3.59 2.43 14.15
N ALA A 40 -4.06 3.11 13.09
CA ALA A 40 -5.37 3.74 13.08
C ALA A 40 -6.50 2.71 13.22
N ARG A 41 -6.38 1.58 12.51
CA ARG A 41 -7.32 0.46 12.55
C ARG A 41 -7.40 -0.14 13.95
N ARG A 42 -6.25 -0.39 14.59
CA ARG A 42 -6.16 -0.90 15.97
C ARG A 42 -6.72 0.10 17.00
N LYS A 43 -6.44 1.40 16.85
CA LYS A 43 -7.02 2.47 17.70
C LYS A 43 -8.54 2.53 17.61
N GLN A 44 -9.11 2.16 16.47
CA GLN A 44 -10.56 2.05 16.26
C GLN A 44 -11.14 0.69 16.67
N GLY A 45 -10.32 -0.28 17.10
CA GLY A 45 -10.77 -1.60 17.53
C GLY A 45 -11.32 -2.49 16.42
N ILE A 46 -10.98 -2.21 15.15
CA ILE A 46 -11.47 -2.98 14.00
C ILE A 46 -10.39 -3.91 13.43
N ASP A 47 -10.81 -5.03 12.86
CA ASP A 47 -9.91 -5.92 12.13
C ASP A 47 -9.74 -5.49 10.66
N ARG A 48 -8.85 -6.18 9.95
CA ARG A 48 -8.55 -5.88 8.54
C ARG A 48 -9.75 -6.13 7.63
N GLU A 49 -10.53 -7.16 7.90
CA GLU A 49 -11.69 -7.52 7.07
C GLU A 49 -12.77 -6.44 7.17
N GLU A 50 -13.01 -5.92 8.37
CA GLU A 50 -13.90 -4.80 8.61
C GLU A 50 -13.43 -3.52 7.92
N LEU A 51 -12.13 -3.21 7.96
CA LEU A 51 -11.59 -2.08 7.21
C LEU A 51 -11.75 -2.26 5.69
N ALA A 52 -11.51 -3.48 5.17
CA ALA A 52 -11.67 -3.79 3.75
C ALA A 52 -13.14 -3.58 3.31
N LYS A 53 -14.10 -4.04 4.12
CA LYS A 53 -15.54 -3.79 3.90
C LYS A 53 -15.86 -2.29 3.88
N ARG A 54 -15.34 -1.51 4.84
CA ARG A 54 -15.56 -0.05 4.91
C ARG A 54 -15.03 0.71 3.70
N LEU A 55 -13.96 0.22 3.10
CA LEU A 55 -13.31 0.78 1.91
C LEU A 55 -13.82 0.15 0.60
N ASN A 56 -14.72 -0.83 0.67
CA ASN A 56 -15.17 -1.62 -0.48
C ASN A 56 -14.01 -2.24 -1.28
N LEU A 57 -13.06 -2.85 -0.56
CA LEU A 57 -11.86 -3.50 -1.10
C LEU A 57 -11.83 -4.98 -0.75
N CYS A 58 -11.05 -5.76 -1.51
CA CYS A 58 -10.69 -7.09 -1.07
C CYS A 58 -9.62 -7.03 0.03
N THR A 59 -9.69 -7.94 0.99
CA THR A 59 -8.75 -8.03 2.11
C THR A 59 -7.29 -8.20 1.64
N GLN A 60 -7.08 -8.90 0.53
CA GLN A 60 -5.77 -9.11 -0.09
C GLN A 60 -5.12 -7.80 -0.53
N TYR A 61 -5.89 -6.90 -1.16
CA TYR A 61 -5.38 -5.59 -1.57
C TYR A 61 -5.04 -4.72 -0.36
N LEU A 62 -5.89 -4.76 0.67
CA LEU A 62 -5.63 -4.04 1.92
C LEU A 62 -4.36 -4.56 2.63
N GLU A 63 -4.13 -5.87 2.63
CA GLU A 63 -2.91 -6.48 3.15
C GLU A 63 -1.68 -6.08 2.33
N ALA A 64 -1.78 -6.06 1.00
CA ALA A 64 -0.70 -5.57 0.14
C ALA A 64 -0.35 -4.10 0.43
N ILE A 65 -1.34 -3.25 0.71
CA ILE A 65 -1.08 -1.86 1.15
C ILE A 65 -0.43 -1.85 2.54
N GLU A 66 -0.97 -2.60 3.52
CA GLU A 66 -0.42 -2.65 4.88
C GLU A 66 1.04 -3.15 4.91
N ASN A 67 1.42 -4.03 3.99
CA ASN A 67 2.77 -4.58 3.84
C ASN A 67 3.69 -3.72 2.94
N GLY A 68 3.17 -2.66 2.31
CA GLY A 68 3.92 -1.83 1.36
C GLY A 68 4.21 -2.46 0.00
N GLU A 69 3.49 -3.52 -0.33
CA GLU A 69 3.55 -4.22 -1.63
C GLU A 69 2.69 -3.52 -2.70
N SER A 70 1.79 -2.62 -2.29
CA SER A 70 0.95 -1.85 -3.20
C SER A 70 0.83 -0.40 -2.78
N GLN A 71 1.05 0.50 -3.75
CA GLN A 71 0.82 1.92 -3.59
C GLN A 71 -0.63 2.26 -4.04
N PRO A 72 -1.50 2.75 -3.15
CA PRO A 72 -2.85 3.14 -3.54
C PRO A 72 -2.88 4.41 -4.38
N SER A 73 -3.95 4.61 -5.15
CA SER A 73 -4.19 5.86 -5.88
C SER A 73 -4.46 7.03 -4.92
N THR A 74 -4.36 8.27 -5.42
CA THR A 74 -4.70 9.48 -4.65
C THR A 74 -6.16 9.50 -4.19
N ASP A 75 -7.09 9.01 -5.01
CA ASP A 75 -8.51 8.86 -4.63
C ASP A 75 -8.65 7.87 -3.47
N MET A 76 -8.02 6.69 -3.58
CA MET A 76 -8.04 5.69 -2.51
C MET A 76 -7.39 6.23 -1.23
N CYS A 77 -6.32 7.02 -1.32
CA CYS A 77 -5.75 7.73 -0.17
C CYS A 77 -6.79 8.64 0.51
N GLY A 78 -7.58 9.39 -0.26
CA GLY A 78 -8.68 10.20 0.26
C GLY A 78 -9.80 9.38 0.92
N GLN A 79 -10.08 8.17 0.41
CA GLN A 79 -11.02 7.24 1.03
C GLN A 79 -10.47 6.69 2.36
N ILE A 80 -9.21 6.24 2.37
CA ILE A 80 -8.50 5.76 3.56
C ILE A 80 -8.50 6.83 4.65
N ALA A 81 -8.11 8.06 4.30
CA ALA A 81 -8.09 9.18 5.24
C ALA A 81 -9.45 9.42 5.90
N ARG A 82 -10.53 9.44 5.10
CA ARG A 82 -11.89 9.62 5.64
C ARG A 82 -12.33 8.47 6.53
N LYS A 83 -12.15 7.21 6.11
CA LYS A 83 -12.62 6.04 6.88
C LYS A 83 -11.83 5.82 8.16
N LEU A 84 -10.52 6.10 8.15
CA LEU A 84 -9.66 5.97 9.32
C LEU A 84 -9.56 7.27 10.15
N ARG A 85 -10.26 8.34 9.75
CA ARG A 85 -10.22 9.66 10.41
C ARG A 85 -8.79 10.20 10.55
N LEU A 86 -8.00 10.04 9.50
CA LEU A 86 -6.62 10.50 9.41
C LEU A 86 -6.55 11.82 8.63
N ASN A 87 -5.48 12.59 8.87
CA ASN A 87 -5.18 13.74 8.04
C ASN A 87 -4.89 13.29 6.59
N PRO A 88 -5.57 13.85 5.57
CA PRO A 88 -5.43 13.41 4.18
C PRO A 88 -4.03 13.65 3.62
N ASP A 89 -3.36 14.75 3.98
CA ASP A 89 -2.01 15.07 3.53
C ASP A 89 -1.01 14.08 4.11
N HIS A 90 -1.16 13.70 5.38
CA HIS A 90 -0.35 12.65 6.00
C HIS A 90 -0.51 11.30 5.27
N VAL A 91 -1.75 10.92 4.93
CA VAL A 91 -2.01 9.67 4.19
C VAL A 91 -1.40 9.74 2.79
N MET A 92 -1.58 10.84 2.07
CA MET A 92 -0.99 11.04 0.74
C MET A 92 0.53 10.95 0.79
N LEU A 93 1.18 11.71 1.68
CA LEU A 93 2.64 11.72 1.82
C LEU A 93 3.17 10.35 2.24
N ALA A 94 2.51 9.67 3.18
CA ALA A 94 2.88 8.32 3.61
C ALA A 94 2.69 7.26 2.52
N ALA A 95 1.79 7.52 1.56
CA ALA A 95 1.57 6.72 0.36
C ALA A 95 2.50 7.10 -0.79
N GLY A 96 3.39 8.09 -0.64
CA GLY A 96 4.31 8.56 -1.68
C GLY A 96 3.69 9.55 -2.68
N HIS A 97 2.54 10.14 -2.36
CA HIS A 97 1.91 11.22 -3.12
C HIS A 97 2.15 12.57 -2.45
N ALA A 98 2.24 13.64 -3.23
CA ALA A 98 2.20 15.00 -2.71
C ALA A 98 0.80 15.60 -2.92
N PRO A 99 0.23 16.34 -1.95
CA PRO A 99 -0.95 17.16 -2.19
C PRO A 99 -0.74 18.09 -3.38
N VAL A 100 -1.76 18.24 -4.22
CA VAL A 100 -1.65 18.94 -5.52
C VAL A 100 -1.27 20.40 -5.34
N ASP A 101 -1.88 21.07 -4.37
CA ASP A 101 -1.60 22.45 -4.00
C ASP A 101 -0.16 22.63 -3.51
N VAL A 102 0.34 21.72 -2.67
CA VAL A 102 1.75 21.71 -2.23
C VAL A 102 2.68 21.54 -3.42
N LEU A 103 2.37 20.63 -4.35
CA LEU A 103 3.16 20.45 -5.57
C LEU A 103 3.15 21.71 -6.45
N LEU A 104 2.02 22.41 -6.56
CA LEU A 104 1.92 23.68 -7.29
C LEU A 104 2.77 24.78 -6.63
N ILE A 105 2.75 24.88 -5.30
CA ILE A 105 3.60 25.81 -4.54
C ILE A 105 5.08 25.54 -4.81
N LEU A 106 5.52 24.28 -4.75
CA LEU A 106 6.91 23.91 -5.01
C LEU A 106 7.35 24.16 -6.45
N ARG A 107 6.43 23.99 -7.41
CA ARG A 107 6.68 24.33 -8.83
C ARG A 107 6.81 25.84 -9.04
N ALA A 108 5.96 26.64 -8.39
CA ALA A 108 6.01 28.09 -8.46
C ALA A 108 7.26 28.65 -7.76
N TYR A 109 7.74 27.98 -6.71
CA TYR A 109 8.87 28.43 -5.90
C TYR A 109 9.89 27.30 -5.66
N PRO A 110 10.70 26.89 -6.66
CA PRO A 110 11.62 25.75 -6.54
C PRO A 110 12.68 25.88 -5.44
N HIS A 111 13.04 27.11 -5.05
CA HIS A 111 13.98 27.38 -3.97
C HIS A 111 13.49 26.86 -2.60
N LEU A 112 12.16 26.71 -2.42
CA LEU A 112 11.57 26.15 -1.21
C LEU A 112 12.03 24.72 -0.96
N CYS A 113 12.38 23.95 -1.99
CA CYS A 113 12.94 22.61 -1.82
C CYS A 113 14.20 22.63 -0.94
N GLU A 114 15.08 23.62 -1.14
CA GLU A 114 16.30 23.73 -0.33
C GLU A 114 16.01 24.23 1.09
N THR A 115 15.03 25.12 1.24
CA THR A 115 14.54 25.53 2.57
C THR A 115 13.99 24.33 3.34
N LEU A 116 13.15 23.50 2.72
CA LEU A 116 12.59 22.30 3.35
C LEU A 116 13.67 21.28 3.73
N ARG A 117 14.70 21.07 2.88
CA ARG A 117 15.83 20.19 3.22
C ARG A 117 16.58 20.67 4.45
N ARG A 118 16.85 21.98 4.54
CA ARG A 118 17.51 22.58 5.71
C ARG A 118 16.66 22.46 6.97
N LEU A 119 15.35 22.70 6.87
CA LEU A 119 14.42 22.53 7.99
C LEU A 119 14.40 21.08 8.50
N LYS A 120 14.41 20.08 7.61
CA LYS A 120 14.45 18.66 7.99
C LYS A 120 15.63 18.34 8.92
N LEU A 121 16.82 18.86 8.62
CA LEU A 121 18.02 18.63 9.43
C LEU A 121 17.84 19.14 10.87
N ASN A 122 17.11 20.24 11.05
CA ASN A 122 16.84 20.82 12.37
C ASN A 122 15.79 20.04 13.17
N TYR A 123 14.81 19.42 12.50
CA TYR A 123 13.77 18.59 13.14
C TYR A 123 14.23 17.16 13.47
N SER A 124 15.34 16.70 12.88
CA SER A 124 15.88 15.35 13.11
C SER A 124 16.46 15.15 14.52
N GLY A 125 16.53 16.21 15.34
CA GLY A 125 17.00 16.18 16.74
C GLY A 125 15.92 15.90 17.79
N PHE A 126 14.66 15.69 17.39
CA PHE A 126 13.57 15.26 18.28
C PHE A 126 13.20 13.81 17.95
N ASN A 127 13.95 12.86 18.48
CA ASN A 127 13.55 11.45 18.61
C ASN A 127 13.79 11.01 20.05
#